data_AF-A0AAV5KQ00-F1
#
_entry.id   AF-A0AAV5KQ00-F1
#
_cell.length_a   1.000
_cell.length_b   1.000
_cell.length_c   1.000
_cell.angle_alpha   90.00
_cell.angle_beta   90.00
_cell.angle_gamma   90.00
#
_symmetry.space_group_name_H-M   'P 1'
#
loop_
_entity.id
_entity.type
_entity.pdbx_description
1 polymer ?
#
loop_
_entity_poly.entity_id
_entity_poly.type
_entity_poly.pdbx_seq_one_letter_code
_entity_poly.pdbx_strand_id
1 'polypeptide(L)'
;MEVPSALCLNQRMKHHPLTLLRAFRGIMCLLVLLLTAFMMILYCGFPSAIILRLFSIHYSRKVTSLFFGSWLALWPFVFEKINKTKVIFYGDIVPARERVLLISNHRTEVDWMYLWDLALRKGCLGYIRYILKSSLMKLPVFGWGFYILEFIPVERKWEVDGPKMCHMLSTFKDPRDPLWLVLFPEGTDFSEQKCIRNQKYAAENGLPIMKNVLLPKSKGFSACLEELRGSLDAGFVFFLILCSFAALNN
;
A
#
# COMPACT_ATOMS: atom_id res chain seq x y z
N MET A 1 -21.89 21.14 -21.06
CA MET A 1 -22.03 19.89 -20.26
C MET A 1 -21.78 20.26 -18.82
N GLU A 2 -22.86 20.42 -18.07
CA GLU A 2 -22.86 20.85 -16.68
C GLU A 2 -22.29 19.73 -15.82
N VAL A 3 -21.26 20.06 -15.04
CA VAL A 3 -20.77 19.22 -13.95
C VAL A 3 -21.83 19.27 -12.85
N PRO A 4 -22.45 18.14 -12.45
CA PRO A 4 -23.46 18.18 -11.40
C PRO A 4 -22.84 18.75 -10.12
N SER A 5 -23.37 19.89 -9.69
CA SER A 5 -23.02 20.51 -8.43
C SER A 5 -23.38 19.57 -7.29
N ALA A 6 -22.46 19.50 -6.32
CA ALA A 6 -22.73 19.01 -4.97
C ALA A 6 -23.66 17.79 -4.90
N LEU A 7 -23.08 16.60 -5.10
CA LEU A 7 -23.62 15.39 -4.52
C LEU A 7 -23.66 15.63 -3.00
N CYS A 8 -24.81 16.10 -2.54
CA CYS A 8 -25.13 16.39 -1.17
C CYS A 8 -24.99 15.10 -0.39
N LEU A 9 -23.78 14.85 0.10
CA LEU A 9 -23.37 13.75 0.97
C LEU A 9 -23.98 14.00 2.35
N ASN A 10 -25.31 14.06 2.41
CA ASN A 10 -26.09 14.05 3.63
C ASN A 10 -26.38 12.61 4.08
N GLN A 11 -25.47 11.68 3.76
CA GLN A 11 -25.41 10.40 4.44
C GLN A 11 -24.72 10.62 5.78
N ARG A 12 -25.53 11.00 6.77
CA ARG A 12 -25.20 10.90 8.20
C ARG A 12 -24.49 9.56 8.40
N MET A 13 -23.18 9.58 8.69
CA MET A 13 -22.42 8.36 8.97
C MET A 13 -23.13 7.65 10.12
N LYS A 14 -23.86 6.56 9.82
CA LYS A 14 -24.51 5.76 10.83
C LYS A 14 -23.40 5.00 11.56
N HIS A 15 -22.96 5.54 12.70
CA HIS A 15 -22.14 4.79 13.63
C HIS A 15 -22.96 3.62 14.17
N HIS A 16 -22.75 2.45 13.58
CA HIS A 16 -23.29 1.22 14.14
C HIS A 16 -22.44 0.83 15.36
N PRO A 17 -23.03 0.71 16.56
CA PRO A 17 -22.28 0.32 17.74
C PRO A 17 -21.63 -1.05 17.52
N LEU A 18 -20.40 -1.19 18.02
CA LEU A 18 -19.65 -2.43 17.92
C LEU A 18 -20.28 -3.45 18.89
N THR A 19 -21.17 -4.30 18.38
CA THR A 19 -21.79 -5.33 19.22
C THR A 19 -20.75 -6.35 19.66
N LEU A 20 -20.93 -6.96 20.83
CA LEU A 20 -20.02 -8.00 21.36
C LEU A 20 -19.80 -9.13 20.36
N LEU A 21 -20.85 -9.55 19.64
CA LEU A 21 -20.76 -10.56 18.60
C LEU A 21 -19.87 -10.12 17.42
N ARG A 22 -20.01 -8.87 16.97
CA ARG A 22 -19.16 -8.31 15.90
C ARG A 22 -17.71 -8.17 16.35
N ALA A 23 -17.50 -7.76 17.60
CA ALA A 23 -16.17 -7.69 18.21
C ALA A 23 -15.52 -9.08 18.27
N PHE A 24 -16.23 -10.07 18.81
CA PHE A 24 -15.76 -11.45 18.90
C PHE A 24 -15.43 -12.03 17.52
N ARG A 25 -16.32 -11.85 16.53
CA ARG A 25 -16.07 -12.26 15.15
C ARG A 25 -14.83 -11.59 14.56
N GLY A 26 -14.64 -10.29 14.83
CA GLY A 26 -13.45 -9.53 14.43
C GLY A 26 -12.17 -10.09 15.04
N ILE A 27 -12.18 -10.38 16.35
CA ILE A 27 -11.06 -10.97 17.08
C ILE A 27 -10.72 -12.36 16.51
N MET A 28 -11.72 -13.23 16.29
CA MET A 28 -11.49 -14.55 15.71
C MET A 28 -10.90 -14.46 14.30
N CYS A 29 -11.41 -13.56 13.46
CA CYS A 29 -10.85 -13.31 12.12
C CYS A 29 -9.39 -12.85 12.21
N LEU A 30 -9.09 -11.89 13.09
CA LEU A 30 -7.74 -11.40 13.30
C LEU A 30 -6.79 -12.50 13.77
N LEU A 31 -7.22 -13.35 14.71
CA LEU A 31 -6.43 -14.47 15.20
C LEU A 31 -6.11 -15.47 14.08
N VAL A 32 -7.09 -15.85 13.27
CA VAL A 32 -6.88 -16.74 12.11
C VAL A 32 -5.90 -16.12 11.12
N LEU A 33 -6.04 -14.83 10.82
CA LEU A 33 -5.12 -14.12 9.92
C LEU A 33 -3.70 -14.07 10.47
N LEU A 34 -3.51 -13.77 11.75
CA LEU A 34 -2.19 -13.73 12.38
C LEU A 34 -1.53 -15.13 12.44
N LEU A 35 -2.29 -16.17 12.79
CA LEU A 35 -1.80 -17.54 12.85
C LEU A 35 -1.41 -18.04 11.46
N THR A 36 -2.25 -17.81 10.45
CA THR A 36 -1.91 -18.21 9.07
C THR A 36 -0.75 -17.40 8.49
N ALA A 37 -0.64 -16.10 8.82
CA ALA A 37 0.52 -15.28 8.45
C ALA A 37 1.82 -15.87 9.04
N PHE A 38 1.78 -16.20 10.33
CA PHE A 38 2.91 -16.77 11.04
C PHE A 38 3.34 -18.11 10.43
N MET A 39 2.41 -19.03 10.23
CA MET A 39 2.70 -20.33 9.60
C MET A 39 3.24 -20.17 8.18
N MET A 40 2.63 -19.28 7.38
CA MET A 40 3.07 -19.02 6.00
C MET A 40 4.50 -18.45 5.97
N ILE A 41 4.83 -17.51 6.86
CA ILE A 41 6.19 -16.95 6.96
C ILE A 41 7.20 -18.04 7.35
N LEU A 42 6.86 -18.90 8.31
CA LEU A 42 7.76 -19.96 8.77
C LEU A 42 8.01 -21.02 7.70
N TYR A 43 6.95 -21.57 7.10
CA TYR A 43 7.08 -22.72 6.20
C TYR A 43 7.30 -22.35 4.74
N CYS A 44 6.87 -21.17 4.30
CA CYS A 44 7.00 -20.74 2.90
C CYS A 44 7.91 -19.51 2.77
N GLY A 45 7.78 -18.54 3.67
CA GLY A 45 8.52 -17.28 3.63
C GLY A 45 10.03 -17.47 3.78
N PHE A 46 10.50 -17.99 4.92
CA PHE A 46 11.93 -18.18 5.16
C PHE A 46 12.61 -19.11 4.15
N PRO A 47 12.03 -20.29 3.79
CA PRO A 47 12.62 -21.15 2.76
C PRO A 47 12.75 -20.46 1.40
N SER A 48 11.72 -19.70 0.97
CA SER A 48 11.79 -18.98 -0.30
C SER A 48 12.76 -17.79 -0.26
N ALA A 49 12.81 -17.04 0.84
CA ALA A 49 13.62 -15.83 0.96
C ALA A 49 15.10 -16.09 1.29
N ILE A 50 15.43 -17.20 1.94
CA ILE A 50 16.79 -17.54 2.35
C ILE A 50 17.33 -18.66 1.45
N ILE A 51 16.70 -19.84 1.46
CA ILE A 51 17.25 -21.03 0.80
C ILE A 51 17.27 -20.84 -0.71
N LEU A 52 16.14 -20.52 -1.34
CA LEU A 52 16.09 -20.31 -2.80
C LEU A 52 16.95 -19.12 -3.24
N ARG A 53 17.12 -18.12 -2.39
CA ARG A 53 17.91 -16.92 -2.68
C ARG A 53 19.41 -17.22 -2.83
N LEU A 54 19.91 -18.28 -2.20
CA LEU A 54 21.29 -18.77 -2.40
C LEU A 54 21.53 -19.27 -3.83
N PHE A 55 20.48 -19.74 -4.51
CA PHE A 55 20.57 -20.25 -5.88
C PHE A 55 20.18 -19.19 -6.92
N SER A 56 19.12 -18.42 -6.67
CA SER A 56 18.65 -17.37 -7.58
C SER A 56 17.70 -16.39 -6.90
N ILE A 57 18.02 -15.11 -7.02
CA ILE A 57 17.16 -14.01 -6.55
C ILE A 57 15.83 -13.99 -7.30
N HIS A 58 15.85 -14.24 -8.61
CA HIS A 58 14.64 -14.26 -9.45
C HIS A 58 13.65 -15.34 -8.99
N TYR A 59 14.11 -16.58 -8.82
CA TYR A 59 13.24 -17.67 -8.38
C TYR A 59 12.79 -17.49 -6.93
N SER A 60 13.67 -16.99 -6.05
CA SER A 60 13.30 -16.60 -4.68
C SER A 60 12.12 -15.63 -4.70
N ARG A 61 12.23 -14.49 -5.40
CA ARG A 61 11.16 -13.50 -5.53
C ARG A 61 9.89 -14.10 -6.11
N LYS A 62 9.98 -14.88 -7.18
CA LYS A 62 8.81 -15.50 -7.83
C LYS A 62 8.05 -16.43 -6.89
N VAL A 63 8.75 -17.27 -6.14
CA VAL A 63 8.14 -18.21 -5.19
C VAL A 63 7.59 -17.47 -3.97
N THR A 64 8.33 -16.51 -3.42
CA THR A 64 7.85 -15.64 -2.34
C THR A 64 6.57 -14.91 -2.77
N SER A 65 6.56 -14.30 -3.95
CA SER A 65 5.40 -13.59 -4.51
C SER A 65 4.19 -14.50 -4.71
N LEU A 66 4.38 -15.77 -5.08
CA LEU A 66 3.29 -16.73 -5.19
C LEU A 66 2.61 -16.97 -3.83
N PHE A 67 3.39 -17.31 -2.80
CA PHE A 67 2.86 -17.62 -1.47
C PHE A 67 2.26 -16.40 -0.79
N PHE A 68 2.99 -15.29 -0.77
CA PHE A 68 2.51 -14.05 -0.17
C PHE A 68 1.33 -13.48 -0.95
N GLY A 69 1.38 -13.46 -2.28
CA GLY A 69 0.25 -12.99 -3.10
C GLY A 69 -1.03 -13.79 -2.82
N SER A 70 -0.92 -15.12 -2.69
CA SER A 70 -2.05 -15.98 -2.33
C SER A 70 -2.58 -15.69 -0.93
N TRP A 71 -1.70 -15.49 0.05
CA TRP A 71 -2.11 -15.15 1.43
C TRP A 71 -2.74 -13.75 1.51
N LEU A 72 -2.15 -12.77 0.83
CA LEU A 72 -2.68 -11.40 0.75
C LEU A 72 -4.06 -11.37 0.08
N ALA A 73 -4.34 -12.25 -0.89
CA ALA A 73 -5.64 -12.31 -1.57
C ALA A 73 -6.80 -12.68 -0.62
N LEU A 74 -6.51 -13.29 0.53
CA LEU A 74 -7.51 -13.55 1.57
C LEU A 74 -8.14 -12.26 2.10
N TRP A 75 -7.41 -11.15 2.10
CA TRP A 75 -7.91 -9.86 2.59
C TRP A 75 -8.99 -9.27 1.68
N PRO A 76 -8.75 -9.00 0.38
CA PRO A 76 -9.81 -8.63 -0.55
C PRO A 76 -11.01 -9.58 -0.52
N PHE A 77 -10.77 -10.89 -0.41
CA PHE A 77 -11.84 -11.88 -0.30
C PHE A 77 -12.71 -11.67 0.95
N VAL A 78 -12.09 -11.53 2.13
CA VAL A 78 -12.83 -11.25 3.38
C VAL A 78 -13.61 -9.94 3.27
N PHE A 79 -13.01 -8.89 2.71
CA PHE A 79 -13.66 -7.58 2.64
C PHE A 79 -14.82 -7.55 1.66
N GLU A 80 -14.62 -8.04 0.44
CA GLU A 80 -15.62 -7.97 -0.61
C GLU A 80 -16.67 -9.09 -0.52
N LYS A 81 -16.25 -10.32 -0.22
CA LYS A 81 -17.15 -11.49 -0.27
C LYS A 81 -17.83 -11.76 1.05
N ILE A 82 -17.10 -11.66 2.17
CA ILE A 82 -17.66 -11.93 3.51
C ILE A 82 -18.30 -10.67 4.08
N ASN A 83 -17.59 -9.54 4.09
CA ASN A 83 -18.08 -8.28 4.65
C ASN A 83 -18.93 -7.46 3.68
N LYS A 84 -19.10 -7.92 2.43
CA LYS A 84 -19.92 -7.24 1.39
C LYS A 84 -19.49 -5.79 1.13
N THR A 85 -18.20 -5.51 1.32
CA THR A 85 -17.62 -4.21 1.00
C THR A 85 -17.55 -4.06 -0.50
N LYS A 86 -18.09 -2.98 -1.05
CA LYS A 86 -17.97 -2.68 -2.48
C LYS A 86 -16.76 -1.79 -2.73
N VAL A 87 -15.75 -2.32 -3.40
CA VAL A 87 -14.60 -1.53 -3.88
C VAL A 87 -14.88 -1.12 -5.32
N ILE A 88 -14.75 0.18 -5.61
CA ILE A 88 -14.99 0.73 -6.95
C ILE A 88 -13.75 1.49 -7.40
N PHE A 89 -13.25 1.14 -8.57
CA PHE A 89 -12.16 1.85 -9.24
C PHE A 89 -12.74 2.74 -10.33
N TYR A 90 -12.34 4.01 -10.31
CA TYR A 90 -12.69 5.01 -11.31
C TYR A 90 -11.41 5.60 -11.91
N GLY A 91 -11.47 5.98 -13.19
CA GLY A 91 -10.34 6.57 -13.91
C GLY A 91 -9.76 5.63 -14.96
N ASP A 92 -8.52 5.90 -15.34
CA ASP A 92 -7.84 5.21 -16.42
C ASP A 92 -7.51 3.75 -16.09
N ILE A 93 -7.39 2.93 -17.14
CA ILE A 93 -7.08 1.52 -16.99
C ILE A 93 -5.60 1.38 -16.64
N VAL A 94 -5.33 0.89 -15.44
CA VAL A 94 -3.99 0.45 -15.06
C VAL A 94 -3.64 -0.83 -15.84
N PRO A 95 -2.52 -0.88 -16.57
CA PRO A 95 -2.17 -2.07 -17.33
C PRO A 95 -1.92 -3.27 -16.42
N ALA A 96 -2.25 -4.47 -16.92
CA ALA A 96 -2.06 -5.70 -16.17
C ALA A 96 -0.63 -6.22 -16.37
N ARG A 97 -0.02 -6.74 -15.30
CA ARG A 97 1.31 -7.38 -15.33
C ARG A 97 2.48 -6.49 -15.78
N GLU A 98 2.27 -5.18 -15.89
CA GLU A 98 3.32 -4.21 -16.13
C GLU A 98 4.00 -3.77 -14.84
N ARG A 99 5.26 -3.35 -14.95
CA ARG A 99 6.04 -2.76 -13.85
C ARG A 99 5.65 -1.30 -13.67
N VAL A 100 5.16 -0.94 -12.49
CA VAL A 100 4.60 0.40 -12.21
C VAL A 100 5.08 0.99 -10.89
N LEU A 101 5.18 2.32 -10.88
CA LEU A 101 5.28 3.14 -9.67
C LEU A 101 3.89 3.69 -9.33
N LEU A 102 3.29 3.18 -8.26
CA LEU A 102 2.01 3.60 -7.73
C LEU A 102 2.19 4.74 -6.74
N ILE A 103 1.51 5.86 -7.00
CA ILE A 103 1.52 7.03 -6.13
C ILE A 103 0.13 7.18 -5.53
N SER A 104 0.03 7.12 -4.20
CA SER A 104 -1.26 7.25 -3.52
C SER A 104 -1.26 8.32 -2.44
N ASN A 105 -2.38 9.02 -2.29
CA ASN A 105 -2.64 9.78 -1.06
C ASN A 105 -2.75 8.81 0.13
N HIS A 106 -2.46 9.29 1.33
CA HIS A 106 -2.53 8.48 2.55
C HIS A 106 -3.62 9.02 3.48
N ARG A 107 -4.80 8.40 3.43
CA ARG A 107 -5.99 8.78 4.19
C ARG A 107 -6.12 8.02 5.50
N THR A 108 -5.78 6.75 5.52
CA THR A 108 -6.00 5.86 6.67
C THR A 108 -4.85 4.88 6.84
N GLU A 109 -4.71 4.31 8.03
CA GLU A 109 -3.71 3.28 8.30
C GLU A 109 -3.92 1.98 7.49
N VAL A 110 -5.09 1.81 6.86
CA VAL A 110 -5.48 0.61 6.11
C VAL A 110 -5.54 0.82 4.59
N ASP A 111 -4.99 1.92 4.10
CA ASP A 111 -5.02 2.27 2.66
C ASP A 111 -4.42 1.19 1.74
N TRP A 112 -3.42 0.46 2.24
CA TRP A 112 -2.79 -0.67 1.54
C TRP A 112 -3.78 -1.74 1.11
N MET A 113 -4.93 -1.88 1.79
CA MET A 113 -5.96 -2.86 1.44
C MET A 113 -6.62 -2.54 0.10
N TYR A 114 -6.86 -1.26 -0.21
CA TYR A 114 -7.41 -0.85 -1.51
C TYR A 114 -6.41 -1.10 -2.64
N LEU A 115 -5.12 -0.90 -2.35
CA LEU A 115 -4.05 -1.19 -3.30
C LEU A 115 -3.89 -2.69 -3.52
N TRP A 116 -4.11 -3.52 -2.51
CA TRP A 116 -4.15 -4.97 -2.67
C TRP A 116 -5.32 -5.42 -3.53
N ASP A 117 -6.48 -4.81 -3.38
CA ASP A 117 -7.66 -5.08 -4.19
C ASP A 117 -7.42 -4.76 -5.69
N LEU A 118 -6.76 -3.64 -5.96
CA LEU A 118 -6.31 -3.26 -7.30
C LEU A 118 -5.27 -4.23 -7.85
N ALA A 119 -4.22 -4.50 -7.08
CA ALA A 119 -3.13 -5.38 -7.48
C ALA A 119 -3.60 -6.81 -7.73
N LEU A 120 -4.60 -7.30 -6.97
CA LEU A 120 -5.23 -8.60 -7.19
C LEU A 120 -5.90 -8.65 -8.57
N ARG A 121 -6.70 -7.65 -8.92
CA ARG A 121 -7.38 -7.54 -10.23
C ARG A 121 -6.41 -7.42 -11.41
N LYS A 122 -5.20 -6.94 -11.17
CA LYS A 122 -4.13 -6.84 -12.18
C LYS A 122 -3.15 -8.01 -12.18
N GLY A 123 -3.33 -8.99 -11.29
CA GLY A 123 -2.48 -10.16 -11.18
C GLY A 123 -1.08 -9.86 -10.61
N CYS A 124 -0.94 -8.75 -9.89
CA CYS A 124 0.34 -8.23 -9.40
C CYS A 124 0.46 -8.20 -7.87
N LEU A 125 -0.52 -8.74 -7.14
CA LEU A 125 -0.58 -8.66 -5.68
C LEU A 125 0.68 -9.20 -4.98
N GLY A 126 1.25 -10.29 -5.47
CA GLY A 126 2.48 -10.87 -4.90
C GLY A 126 3.75 -10.03 -5.13
N TYR A 127 3.70 -9.06 -6.04
CA TYR A 127 4.84 -8.23 -6.46
C TYR A 127 4.74 -6.79 -5.93
N ILE A 128 3.74 -6.52 -5.10
CA ILE A 128 3.56 -5.22 -4.47
C ILE A 128 4.63 -5.00 -3.40
N ARG A 129 5.26 -3.83 -3.44
CA ARG A 129 6.31 -3.40 -2.50
C ARG A 129 5.97 -2.02 -1.96
N TYR A 130 6.34 -1.75 -0.72
CA TYR A 130 6.00 -0.49 -0.06
C TYR A 130 7.24 0.23 0.45
N ILE A 131 7.19 1.55 0.40
CA ILE A 131 8.07 2.42 1.21
C ILE A 131 7.33 2.75 2.49
N LEU A 132 7.87 2.34 3.64
CA LEU A 132 7.16 2.42 4.93
C LEU A 132 8.05 2.87 6.08
N LYS A 133 7.44 3.27 7.20
CA LYS A 133 8.16 3.74 8.39
C LYS A 133 8.99 2.60 9.02
N SER A 134 10.29 2.81 9.22
CA SER A 134 11.22 1.81 9.74
C SER A 134 10.81 1.19 11.08
N SER A 135 10.06 1.91 11.92
CA SER A 135 9.53 1.36 13.18
C SER A 135 8.58 0.18 12.97
N LEU A 136 7.88 0.09 11.83
CA LEU A 136 6.99 -1.02 11.51
C LEU A 136 7.76 -2.32 11.25
N MET A 137 9.03 -2.23 10.83
CA MET A 137 9.91 -3.40 10.66
C MET A 137 10.22 -4.10 11.98
N LYS A 138 9.97 -3.44 13.12
CA LYS A 138 10.22 -3.99 14.47
C LYS A 138 9.03 -4.77 15.02
N LEU A 139 7.90 -4.78 14.32
CA LEU A 139 6.71 -5.52 14.76
C LEU A 139 6.96 -7.03 14.62
N PRO A 140 6.62 -7.84 15.64
CA PRO A 140 6.77 -9.29 15.55
C PRO A 140 5.89 -9.83 14.41
N VAL A 141 6.38 -10.86 13.71
CA VAL A 141 5.76 -11.49 12.52
C VAL A 141 5.69 -10.55 11.31
N PHE A 142 5.06 -9.38 11.42
CA PHE A 142 4.95 -8.40 10.33
C PHE A 142 6.31 -7.91 9.85
N GLY A 143 7.24 -7.61 10.75
CA GLY A 143 8.59 -7.20 10.40
C GLY A 143 9.30 -8.23 9.54
N TRP A 144 9.18 -9.53 9.89
CA TRP A 144 9.74 -10.62 9.07
C TRP A 144 9.12 -10.67 7.68
N GLY A 145 7.78 -10.54 7.60
CA GLY A 145 7.07 -10.45 6.33
C GLY A 145 7.53 -9.28 5.47
N PHE A 146 7.71 -8.10 6.06
CA PHE A 146 8.18 -6.91 5.34
C PHE A 146 9.62 -7.05 4.82
N TYR A 147 10.50 -7.71 5.57
CA TYR A 147 11.86 -8.03 5.09
C TYR A 147 11.83 -9.05 3.94
N ILE A 148 11.03 -10.11 4.07
CA ILE A 148 10.87 -11.14 3.04
C ILE A 148 10.31 -10.55 1.74
N LEU A 149 9.36 -9.62 1.85
CA LEU A 149 8.77 -8.91 0.72
C LEU A 149 9.62 -7.74 0.19
N GLU A 150 10.80 -7.51 0.78
CA GLU A 150 11.73 -6.46 0.36
C GLU A 150 11.11 -5.04 0.39
N PHE A 151 10.28 -4.75 1.40
CA PHE A 151 9.76 -3.39 1.62
C PHE A 151 10.89 -2.45 2.02
N ILE A 152 10.82 -1.19 1.59
CA ILE A 152 11.85 -0.18 1.79
C ILE A 152 11.55 0.59 3.09
N PRO A 153 12.32 0.39 4.18
CA PRO A 153 12.11 1.12 5.43
C PRO A 153 12.72 2.53 5.37
N VAL A 154 11.99 3.51 5.90
CA VAL A 154 12.43 4.91 6.01
C VAL A 154 12.27 5.45 7.43
N GLU A 155 13.29 6.18 7.91
CA GLU A 155 13.31 6.91 9.18
C GLU A 155 12.74 8.33 9.06
N ARG A 156 12.41 8.76 7.83
CA ARG A 156 11.94 10.10 7.47
C ARG A 156 13.03 11.17 7.64
N LYS A 157 14.29 10.76 7.42
CA LYS A 157 15.48 11.62 7.40
C LYS A 157 16.28 11.29 6.16
N TRP A 158 16.29 12.20 5.19
CA TRP A 158 16.82 11.93 3.85
C TRP A 158 18.29 11.51 3.86
N GLU A 159 19.07 12.08 4.77
CA GLU A 159 20.50 11.84 4.93
C GLU A 159 20.78 10.38 5.32
N VAL A 160 19.83 9.73 6.00
CA VAL A 160 19.88 8.32 6.39
C VAL A 160 19.18 7.43 5.36
N ASP A 161 18.04 7.88 4.84
CA ASP A 161 17.16 7.08 4.01
C ASP A 161 17.64 7.00 2.56
N GLY A 162 18.18 8.09 2.00
CA GLY A 162 18.57 8.19 0.59
C GLY A 162 19.49 7.06 0.13
N PRO A 163 20.66 6.85 0.78
CA PRO A 163 21.57 5.76 0.39
C PRO A 163 20.93 4.37 0.47
N LYS A 164 20.18 4.08 1.55
CA LYS A 164 19.50 2.79 1.74
C LYS A 164 18.44 2.56 0.66
N MET A 165 17.65 3.59 0.38
CA MET A 165 16.59 3.58 -0.61
C MET A 165 17.14 3.37 -2.02
N CYS A 166 18.14 4.15 -2.45
CA CYS A 166 18.78 3.96 -3.76
C CYS A 166 19.39 2.56 -3.90
N HIS A 167 20.05 2.05 -2.87
CA HIS A 167 20.58 0.69 -2.87
C HIS A 167 19.47 -0.35 -3.09
N MET A 168 18.38 -0.31 -2.32
CA MET A 168 17.27 -1.26 -2.48
C MET A 168 16.62 -1.16 -3.87
N LEU A 169 16.33 0.07 -4.33
CA LEU A 169 15.76 0.33 -5.65
C LEU A 169 16.64 -0.22 -6.78
N SER A 170 17.96 -0.12 -6.65
CA SER A 170 18.90 -0.66 -7.63
C SER A 170 18.75 -2.18 -7.83
N THR A 171 18.31 -2.91 -6.79
CA THR A 171 18.08 -4.36 -6.87
C THR A 171 16.78 -4.73 -7.58
N PHE A 172 15.92 -3.76 -7.90
CA PHE A 172 14.63 -3.98 -8.55
C PHE A 172 14.66 -3.64 -10.05
N LYS A 173 15.82 -3.35 -10.63
CA LYS A 173 15.96 -2.94 -12.04
C LYS A 173 15.80 -4.07 -13.07
N ASP A 174 15.83 -5.33 -12.65
CA ASP A 174 15.68 -6.47 -13.58
C ASP A 174 14.24 -6.51 -14.16
N PRO A 175 14.06 -6.32 -15.48
CA PRO A 175 12.74 -6.28 -16.10
C PRO A 175 12.02 -7.64 -16.06
N ARG A 176 12.74 -8.75 -15.80
CA ARG A 176 12.13 -10.09 -15.67
C ARG A 176 11.35 -10.27 -14.36
N ASP A 177 11.65 -9.45 -13.36
CA ASP A 177 10.93 -9.44 -12.09
C ASP A 177 9.76 -8.46 -12.17
N PRO A 178 8.51 -8.84 -11.93
CA PRO A 178 7.43 -7.85 -11.83
C PRO A 178 7.62 -6.94 -10.60
N LEU A 179 7.19 -5.69 -10.72
CA LEU A 179 7.35 -4.67 -9.67
C LEU A 179 6.14 -3.75 -9.61
N TRP A 180 5.48 -3.73 -8.45
CA TRP A 180 4.43 -2.75 -8.13
C TRP A 180 4.87 -1.97 -6.89
N LEU A 181 5.64 -0.90 -7.08
CA LEU A 181 6.17 -0.11 -5.98
C LEU A 181 5.16 0.97 -5.57
N VAL A 182 4.73 0.94 -4.32
CA VAL A 182 3.80 1.92 -3.74
C VAL A 182 4.56 2.98 -2.95
N LEU A 183 4.27 4.24 -3.27
CA LEU A 183 4.74 5.42 -2.56
C LEU A 183 3.56 6.28 -2.10
N PHE A 184 3.59 6.66 -0.82
CA PHE A 184 2.71 7.66 -0.24
C PHE A 184 3.49 8.97 -0.03
N PRO A 185 3.48 9.92 -0.99
CA PRO A 185 4.33 11.11 -0.91
C PRO A 185 4.00 12.03 0.26
N GLU A 186 2.80 11.95 0.84
CA GLU A 186 2.43 12.68 2.06
C GLU A 186 3.31 12.27 3.27
N GLY A 187 3.78 11.00 3.28
CA GLY A 187 4.64 10.45 4.32
C GLY A 187 3.97 10.26 5.69
N THR A 188 2.67 10.55 5.81
CA THR A 188 1.83 10.30 6.98
C THR A 188 0.36 10.28 6.55
N ASP A 189 -0.46 9.56 7.28
CA ASP A 189 -1.92 9.56 7.18
C ASP A 189 -2.50 10.97 7.39
N PHE A 190 -3.55 11.28 6.65
CA PHE A 190 -4.26 12.53 6.70
C PHE A 190 -5.06 12.68 8.00
N SER A 191 -4.97 13.85 8.62
CA SER A 191 -5.92 14.31 9.63
C SER A 191 -6.18 15.79 9.44
N GLU A 192 -7.33 16.29 9.90
CA GLU A 192 -7.65 17.71 9.79
C GLU A 192 -6.61 18.59 10.48
N GLN A 193 -6.12 18.19 11.66
CA GLN A 193 -5.07 18.94 12.36
C GLN A 193 -3.76 18.95 11.57
N LYS A 194 -3.38 17.84 10.94
CA LYS A 194 -2.20 17.76 10.06
C LYS A 194 -2.39 18.64 8.82
N CYS A 195 -3.59 18.66 8.24
CA CYS A 195 -3.94 19.51 7.09
C CYS A 195 -3.81 20.99 7.43
N ILE A 196 -4.40 21.45 8.54
CA ILE A 196 -4.32 22.86 9.00
C ILE A 196 -2.85 23.28 9.19
N ARG A 197 -2.06 22.45 9.88
CA ARG A 197 -0.62 22.72 10.06
C ARG A 197 0.13 22.78 8.72
N ASN A 198 -0.21 21.87 7.81
CA ASN A 198 0.41 21.82 6.48
C ASN A 198 0.03 23.03 5.61
N GLN A 199 -1.21 23.52 5.70
CA GLN A 199 -1.68 24.73 5.04
C GLN A 199 -0.99 25.98 5.59
N LYS A 200 -0.80 26.08 6.91
CA LYS A 200 -0.04 27.17 7.53
C LYS A 200 1.40 27.20 7.01
N TYR A 201 2.08 26.05 7.03
CA TYR A 201 3.42 25.91 6.46
C TYR A 201 3.45 26.28 4.97
N ALA A 202 2.44 25.85 4.20
CA ALA A 202 2.35 26.17 2.77
C ALA A 202 2.26 27.68 2.54
N ALA A 203 1.39 28.37 3.27
CA ALA A 203 1.22 29.82 3.17
C ALA A 203 2.49 30.58 3.57
N GLU A 204 3.17 30.15 4.64
CA GLU A 204 4.43 30.75 5.11
C GLU A 204 5.59 30.59 4.11
N ASN A 205 5.58 29.53 3.31
CA ASN A 205 6.64 29.21 2.35
C ASN A 205 6.25 29.47 0.89
N GLY A 206 5.12 30.14 0.64
CA GLY A 206 4.64 30.43 -0.71
C GLY A 206 4.30 29.19 -1.55
N LEU A 207 3.95 28.07 -0.90
CA LEU A 207 3.58 26.82 -1.55
C LEU A 207 2.06 26.73 -1.78
N PRO A 208 1.60 25.87 -2.72
CA PRO A 208 0.18 25.64 -2.95
C PRO A 208 -0.56 25.16 -1.69
N ILE A 209 -1.69 25.78 -1.38
CA ILE A 209 -2.52 25.42 -0.22
C ILE A 209 -3.44 24.26 -0.60
N MET A 210 -3.13 23.06 -0.08
CA MET A 210 -3.90 21.85 -0.32
C MET A 210 -5.07 21.71 0.66
N LYS A 211 -6.26 21.28 0.18
CA LYS A 211 -7.46 21.10 1.02
C LYS A 211 -7.73 19.64 1.42
N ASN A 212 -7.51 18.71 0.49
CA ASN A 212 -7.94 17.31 0.61
C ASN A 212 -6.77 16.31 0.84
N VAL A 213 -5.54 16.77 0.64
CA VAL A 213 -4.30 16.00 0.77
C VAL A 213 -3.24 16.86 1.45
N LEU A 214 -2.19 16.25 1.97
CA LEU A 214 -1.02 16.97 2.49
C LEU A 214 -0.02 17.30 1.37
N LEU A 215 0.83 18.31 1.59
CA LEU A 215 1.93 18.62 0.68
C LEU A 215 2.84 17.39 0.48
N PRO A 216 3.15 17.01 -0.76
CA PRO A 216 3.97 15.86 -1.05
C PRO A 216 5.45 16.12 -0.74
N LYS A 217 6.14 15.08 -0.27
CA LYS A 217 7.60 15.05 -0.13
C LYS A 217 8.21 14.49 -1.41
N SER A 218 8.97 15.33 -2.12
CA SER A 218 9.50 15.00 -3.45
C SER A 218 10.71 14.07 -3.44
N LYS A 219 11.59 14.15 -2.43
CA LYS A 219 12.89 13.44 -2.45
C LYS A 219 12.78 11.92 -2.70
N GLY A 220 11.87 11.25 -2.00
CA GLY A 220 11.64 9.81 -2.18
C GLY A 220 11.04 9.48 -3.56
N PHE A 221 10.13 10.32 -4.05
CA PHE A 221 9.59 10.18 -5.40
C PHE A 221 10.68 10.33 -6.47
N SER A 222 11.52 11.36 -6.36
CA SER A 222 12.65 11.59 -7.25
C SER A 222 13.61 10.41 -7.27
N ALA A 223 13.99 9.87 -6.09
CA ALA A 223 14.84 8.68 -6.02
C ALA A 223 14.23 7.45 -6.69
N CYS A 224 12.93 7.17 -6.46
CA CYS A 224 12.24 6.08 -7.16
C CYS A 224 12.31 6.26 -8.68
N LEU A 225 12.06 7.48 -9.15
CA LEU A 225 12.04 7.78 -10.58
C LEU A 225 13.43 7.66 -11.20
N GLU A 226 14.43 8.27 -10.60
CA GLU A 226 15.82 8.25 -11.10
C GLU A 226 16.35 6.82 -11.18
N GLU A 227 16.08 5.99 -10.17
CA GLU A 227 16.54 4.60 -10.14
C GLU A 227 15.73 3.68 -11.07
N LEU A 228 14.41 3.86 -11.18
CA LEU A 228 13.56 2.87 -11.85
C LEU A 228 13.13 3.26 -13.27
N ARG A 229 13.29 4.52 -13.72
CA ARG A 229 12.79 5.01 -15.03
C ARG A 229 13.12 4.13 -16.22
N GLY A 230 14.30 3.49 -16.23
CA GLY A 230 14.74 2.63 -17.32
C GLY A 230 14.16 1.21 -17.29
N SER A 231 13.34 0.89 -16.28
CA SER A 231 12.80 -0.45 -16.01
C SER A 231 11.29 -0.47 -15.78
N LEU A 232 10.60 0.68 -15.81
CA LEU A 232 9.13 0.72 -15.68
C LEU A 232 8.51 0.53 -17.08
N ASP A 233 7.47 -0.30 -17.19
CA ASP A 233 6.82 -0.61 -18.47
C ASP A 233 5.72 0.41 -18.79
N ALA A 234 4.83 0.61 -17.82
CA ALA A 234 3.93 1.74 -17.79
C ALA A 234 4.61 2.89 -17.04
N GLY A 235 4.30 4.13 -17.42
CA GLY A 235 4.68 5.30 -16.66
C GLY A 235 4.07 5.32 -15.24
N PHE A 236 3.88 6.52 -14.70
CA PHE A 236 3.34 6.67 -13.35
C PHE A 236 1.85 6.37 -13.29
N VAL A 237 1.44 5.62 -12.27
CA VAL A 237 0.03 5.40 -11.98
C VAL A 237 -0.31 6.18 -10.71
N PHE A 238 -1.06 7.27 -10.89
CA PHE A 238 -1.61 8.04 -9.78
C PHE A 238 -2.90 7.38 -9.31
N PHE A 239 -2.94 7.00 -8.04
CA PHE A 239 -4.06 6.36 -7.40
C PHE A 239 -4.60 7.25 -6.29
N LEU A 240 -5.76 7.87 -6.49
CA LEU A 240 -6.39 8.66 -5.46
C LEU A 240 -7.41 7.81 -4.69
N ILE A 241 -7.12 7.53 -3.44
CA ILE A 241 -8.05 6.90 -2.51
C ILE A 241 -9.07 7.93 -2.05
N LEU A 242 -10.30 7.74 -2.53
CA LEU A 242 -11.51 8.38 -2.02
C LEU A 242 -12.32 7.32 -1.27
N CYS A 243 -12.20 7.30 0.06
CA CYS A 243 -13.05 6.42 0.88
C CYS A 243 -14.42 7.07 1.09
N SER A 244 -15.46 6.40 0.59
CA SER A 244 -16.83 6.59 1.08
C SER A 244 -17.31 5.26 1.65
N PHE A 245 -17.45 5.18 2.98
CA PHE A 245 -18.10 4.04 3.63
C PHE A 245 -19.61 4.14 3.43
N ALA A 246 -20.10 3.73 2.26
CA ALA A 246 -21.52 3.52 2.06
C ALA A 246 -21.89 2.15 2.68
N ALA A 247 -22.41 2.16 3.91
CA ALA A 247 -23.05 0.98 4.47
C ALA A 247 -24.26 0.64 3.59
N LEU A 248 -24.17 -0.46 2.83
CA LEU A 248 -25.33 -1.01 2.13
C LEU A 248 -26.31 -1.51 3.19
N ASN A 249 -27.46 -0.83 3.31
CA ASN A 249 -28.60 -1.38 4.02
C ASN A 249 -29.01 -2.66 3.29
N ASN A 250 -29.09 -3.78 4.02
CA ASN A 250 -30.10 -4.80 3.74
C ASN A 250 -31.37 -4.40 4.50
#